data_AF-A0A6B0Y7T1-F1
#
_entry.id   AF-A0A6B0Y7T1-F1
#
_cell.length_a   1.000
_cell.length_b   1.000
_cell.length_c   1.000
_cell.angle_alpha   90.00
_cell.angle_beta   90.00
_cell.angle_gamma   90.00
#
_symmetry.space_group_name_H-M   'P 1'
#
loop_
_entity.id
_entity.type
_entity.pdbx_description
1 polymer ?
#
loop_
_entity_poly.entity_id
_entity_poly.type
_entity_poly.pdbx_seq_one_letter_code
_entity_poly.pdbx_strand_id
1 'polypeptide(L)'
;MPRWARLRKSVFAWVVNRLRASGWRRMLAWSSVMPLFAACTAIPPEGERLRVERIEQALLPMARTALDAGQATTARRLYSRLLEADPASADARIGLGDVALANRELAQAATWYLAAVAHAAAPAERHAALLAHGRAALADADIEAARQSFSRLTDPAENASTSHAAWGFNGSGVILLLEGKPADAVAAMERAVLLDPDERRFQANLARAAKIAASYPVEPSTTTIAPPTPVPQREDPSTLPSHDTDTGTAHAESPPADEPVGQPVSSVPSSLEGFTLDAAGRIPPETAPTDAPATATAPQPAPVTKLVEADDEPAGQVEAPKPEASPPQAPVPLDLKASLPVPEGAFYVRNEDGDYLQVGAFAVESHATEVAAALRDTTGLPVRVERSLRDGRLLYRVHVGPVPPQGLPGRLTSALGIDDVDGMFERTGTATATAPQVVVDDGATYVEAAEFAEYAIAEELARRLRSRTGHPVELAKVSLGGSPSVYRVRVGPLPDAPPDLVAEIAQIRASD
;
A
#
# COMPACT_ATOMS: atom_id res chain seq x y z
N MET A 1 -22.74 42.01 14.20
CA MET A 1 -22.48 41.03 15.29
C MET A 1 -23.35 39.79 15.09
N PRO A 2 -22.74 38.59 14.99
CA PRO A 2 -23.49 37.36 14.76
C PRO A 2 -24.38 36.99 15.95
N ARG A 3 -25.52 36.32 15.68
CA ARG A 3 -26.56 35.99 16.67
C ARG A 3 -26.03 35.18 17.86
N TRP A 4 -25.00 34.35 17.67
CA TRP A 4 -24.35 33.58 18.73
C TRP A 4 -23.65 34.44 19.78
N ALA A 5 -23.07 35.58 19.39
CA ALA A 5 -22.38 36.49 20.31
C ALA A 5 -23.36 37.21 21.26
N ARG A 6 -24.61 37.41 20.82
CA ARG A 6 -25.69 37.95 21.68
C ARG A 6 -26.18 36.91 22.68
N LEU A 7 -26.34 35.65 22.26
CA LEU A 7 -26.74 34.57 23.17
C LEU A 7 -25.72 34.36 24.30
N ARG A 8 -24.43 34.36 23.96
CA ARG A 8 -23.34 34.16 24.92
C ARG A 8 -23.27 35.27 25.97
N LYS A 9 -23.49 36.53 25.57
CA LYS A 9 -23.58 37.66 26.50
C LYS A 9 -24.81 37.57 27.41
N SER A 10 -25.97 37.16 26.88
CA SER A 10 -27.20 37.02 27.67
C SER A 10 -27.12 35.89 28.70
N VAL A 11 -26.55 34.73 28.33
CA VAL A 11 -26.36 33.60 29.26
C VAL A 11 -25.34 33.97 30.35
N PHE A 12 -24.22 34.59 29.98
CA PHE A 12 -23.21 35.03 30.95
C PHE A 12 -23.78 36.07 31.92
N ALA A 13 -24.51 37.07 31.41
CA ALA A 13 -25.16 38.07 32.23
C ALA A 13 -26.21 37.45 33.16
N TRP A 14 -27.01 36.50 32.69
CA TRP A 14 -28.00 35.80 33.50
C TRP A 14 -27.36 34.97 34.62
N VAL A 15 -26.27 34.24 34.34
CA VAL A 15 -25.53 33.47 35.36
C VAL A 15 -24.94 34.41 36.42
N VAL A 16 -24.28 35.50 36.01
CA VAL A 16 -23.68 36.47 36.94
C VAL A 16 -24.74 37.16 37.80
N ASN A 17 -25.88 37.52 37.22
CA ASN A 17 -26.96 38.18 37.97
C ASN A 17 -27.63 37.21 38.97
N ARG A 18 -27.76 35.94 38.59
CA ARG A 18 -28.32 34.90 39.47
C ARG A 18 -27.37 34.55 40.62
N LEU A 19 -26.04 34.66 40.40
CA LEU A 19 -25.02 34.50 41.43
C LEU A 19 -24.97 35.66 42.44
N ARG A 20 -25.31 36.88 42.01
CA ARG A 20 -25.42 38.03 42.94
C ARG A 20 -26.65 37.95 43.85
N ALA A 21 -27.72 37.28 43.41
CA ALA A 21 -28.96 37.18 44.17
C ALA A 21 -28.95 36.08 45.26
N SER A 22 -28.11 35.06 45.13
CA SER A 22 -27.97 33.99 46.13
C SER A 22 -26.82 34.31 47.08
N GLY A 23 -27.13 34.88 48.26
CA GLY A 23 -26.15 35.23 49.28
C GLY A 23 -25.13 34.12 49.58
N TRP A 24 -23.92 34.52 49.94
CA TRP A 24 -22.64 33.78 50.04
C TRP A 24 -22.62 32.45 50.85
N ARG A 25 -23.74 31.96 51.39
CA ARG A 25 -23.80 30.78 52.27
C ARG A 25 -23.85 29.42 51.54
N ARG A 26 -23.56 29.35 50.23
CA ARG A 26 -23.44 28.07 49.48
C ARG A 26 -22.08 27.89 48.78
N MET A 27 -20.99 28.34 49.41
CA MET A 27 -19.63 28.18 48.87
C MET A 27 -19.06 26.75 48.97
N LEU A 28 -19.69 25.82 49.71
CA LEU A 28 -19.18 24.44 49.88
C LEU A 28 -19.75 23.40 48.88
N ALA A 29 -20.67 23.78 47.99
CA ALA A 29 -21.22 22.87 46.97
C ALA A 29 -20.65 23.09 45.55
N TRP A 30 -19.65 23.96 45.40
CA TRP A 30 -19.15 24.40 44.08
C TRP A 30 -17.83 23.76 43.63
N SER A 31 -17.18 22.95 44.48
CA SER A 31 -16.02 22.16 44.06
C SER A 31 -16.37 21.10 43.00
N SER A 32 -17.65 20.70 42.89
CA SER A 32 -18.10 19.67 41.94
C SER A 32 -18.56 20.20 40.57
N VAL A 33 -18.64 21.53 40.35
CA VAL A 33 -19.20 22.11 39.10
C VAL A 33 -18.13 22.77 38.20
N MET A 34 -16.96 23.08 38.74
CA MET A 34 -15.85 23.71 38.00
C MET A 34 -15.23 22.89 36.85
N PRO A 35 -15.16 21.53 36.85
CA PRO A 35 -14.53 20.82 35.73
C PRO A 35 -15.36 20.80 34.44
N LEU A 36 -16.66 21.12 34.49
CA LEU A 36 -17.52 21.17 33.28
C LEU A 36 -17.30 22.40 32.40
N PHE A 37 -16.69 23.48 32.91
CA PHE A 37 -16.44 24.69 32.12
C PHE A 37 -15.10 24.69 31.37
N ALA A 38 -14.13 23.83 31.76
CA ALA A 38 -12.85 23.71 31.06
C ALA A 38 -12.96 22.96 29.72
N ALA A 39 -13.86 21.97 29.61
CA ALA A 39 -14.00 21.12 28.42
C ALA A 39 -14.59 21.82 27.17
N CYS A 40 -15.28 22.97 27.33
CA CYS A 40 -15.91 23.69 26.21
C CYS A 40 -15.02 24.74 25.52
N THR A 41 -13.73 24.82 25.85
CA THR A 41 -12.81 25.83 25.28
C THR A 41 -11.89 25.31 24.17
N ALA A 42 -11.94 24.02 23.83
CA ALA A 42 -11.04 23.40 22.86
C ALA A 42 -11.67 23.12 21.48
N ILE A 43 -12.77 23.78 21.13
CA ILE A 43 -13.29 23.75 19.76
C ILE A 43 -12.57 24.86 18.99
N PRO A 44 -11.64 24.54 18.08
CA PRO A 44 -10.95 25.55 17.30
C PRO A 44 -11.99 26.38 16.54
N PRO A 45 -11.81 27.71 16.45
CA PRO A 45 -12.72 28.57 15.70
C PRO A 45 -12.90 28.00 14.28
N GLU A 46 -14.10 28.07 13.73
CA GLU A 46 -14.44 27.51 12.40
C GLU A 46 -13.42 27.86 11.31
N GLY A 47 -12.82 29.05 11.38
CA GLY A 47 -11.77 29.49 10.45
C GLY A 47 -10.46 28.70 10.53
N GLU A 48 -10.11 28.12 11.67
CA GLU A 48 -8.92 27.28 11.85
C GLU A 48 -9.17 25.87 11.31
N ARG A 49 -10.35 25.29 11.57
CA ARG A 49 -10.76 24.02 10.95
C ARG A 49 -10.71 24.07 9.42
N LEU A 50 -11.29 25.12 8.84
CA LEU A 50 -11.27 25.34 7.38
C LEU A 50 -9.86 25.63 6.83
N ARG A 51 -8.90 26.05 7.67
CA ARG A 51 -7.50 26.18 7.26
C ARG A 51 -6.81 24.83 7.25
N VAL A 52 -6.97 24.05 8.31
CA VAL A 52 -6.43 22.69 8.44
C VAL A 52 -6.93 21.83 7.29
N GLU A 53 -8.24 21.81 7.05
CA GLU A 53 -8.86 21.03 5.97
C GLU A 53 -8.31 21.42 4.59
N ARG A 54 -8.11 22.72 4.32
CA ARG A 54 -7.52 23.18 3.05
C ARG A 54 -6.04 22.79 2.91
N ILE A 55 -5.28 22.82 4.01
CA ILE A 55 -3.89 22.35 4.01
C ILE A 55 -3.85 20.85 3.74
N GLU A 56 -4.74 20.08 4.36
CA GLU A 56 -4.86 18.64 4.17
C GLU A 56 -5.21 18.27 2.72
N GLN A 57 -6.27 18.87 2.18
CA GLN A 57 -6.71 18.67 0.79
C GLN A 57 -5.61 19.01 -0.23
N ALA A 58 -4.75 19.98 0.06
CA ALA A 58 -3.65 20.35 -0.82
C ALA A 58 -2.41 19.46 -0.64
N LEU A 59 -1.96 19.23 0.59
CA LEU A 59 -0.67 18.57 0.86
C LEU A 59 -0.75 17.05 0.83
N LEU A 60 -1.87 16.44 1.23
CA LEU A 60 -1.98 14.99 1.33
C LEU A 60 -1.81 14.27 -0.03
N PRO A 61 -2.47 14.71 -1.13
CA PRO A 61 -2.23 14.11 -2.44
C PRO A 61 -0.79 14.28 -2.90
N MET A 62 -0.19 15.46 -2.69
CA MET A 62 1.21 15.73 -3.06
C MET A 62 2.18 14.84 -2.27
N ALA A 63 1.91 14.61 -0.98
CA ALA A 63 2.73 13.75 -0.13
C ALA A 63 2.68 12.29 -0.61
N ARG A 64 1.49 11.78 -0.93
CA ARG A 64 1.28 10.45 -1.51
C ARG A 64 2.01 10.31 -2.84
N THR A 65 1.80 11.24 -3.78
CA THR A 65 2.51 11.23 -5.08
C THR A 65 4.03 11.29 -4.92
N ALA A 66 4.55 12.06 -3.97
CA ALA A 66 5.99 12.10 -3.70
C ALA A 66 6.50 10.75 -3.17
N LEU A 67 5.75 10.08 -2.29
CA LEU A 67 6.09 8.76 -1.78
C LEU A 67 6.06 7.71 -2.89
N ASP A 68 5.00 7.69 -3.71
CA ASP A 68 4.85 6.79 -4.86
C ASP A 68 5.98 6.96 -5.88
N ALA A 69 6.45 8.21 -6.06
CA ALA A 69 7.59 8.53 -6.91
C ALA A 69 8.96 8.20 -6.27
N GLY A 70 9.00 7.55 -5.11
CA GLY A 70 10.22 7.21 -4.37
C GLY A 70 10.94 8.42 -3.75
N GLN A 71 10.30 9.59 -3.73
CA GLN A 71 10.88 10.83 -3.19
C GLN A 71 10.68 10.91 -1.67
N ALA A 72 11.21 9.93 -0.94
CA ALA A 72 10.98 9.76 0.50
C ALA A 72 11.25 11.03 1.33
N THR A 73 12.31 11.80 1.01
CA THR A 73 12.63 13.06 1.70
C THR A 73 11.55 14.14 1.49
N THR A 74 11.00 14.25 0.28
CA THR A 74 9.92 15.19 -0.04
C THR A 74 8.62 14.76 0.64
N ALA A 75 8.29 13.47 0.57
CA ALA A 75 7.12 12.91 1.24
C ALA A 75 7.19 13.14 2.76
N ARG A 76 8.32 12.83 3.40
CA ARG A 76 8.55 13.07 4.84
C ARG A 76 8.23 14.52 5.20
N ARG A 77 8.80 15.48 4.47
CA ARG A 77 8.59 16.91 4.71
C ARG A 77 7.13 17.32 4.55
N LEU A 78 6.42 16.80 3.55
CA LEU A 78 5.01 17.12 3.33
C LEU A 78 4.12 16.54 4.43
N TYR A 79 4.33 15.29 4.84
CA TYR A 79 3.62 14.69 5.96
C TYR A 79 3.94 15.35 7.31
N SER A 80 5.19 15.77 7.55
CA SER A 80 5.53 16.56 8.74
C SER A 80 4.78 17.88 8.78
N ARG A 81 4.65 18.59 7.64
CA ARG A 81 3.86 19.82 7.55
C ARG A 81 2.36 19.60 7.76
N LEU A 82 1.83 18.45 7.32
CA LEU A 82 0.46 18.05 7.64
C LEU A 82 0.30 17.87 9.15
N LEU A 83 1.25 17.20 9.81
CA LEU A 83 1.21 16.96 11.25
C LEU A 83 1.41 18.25 12.08
N GLU A 84 2.17 19.22 11.56
CA GLU A 84 2.28 20.56 12.15
C GLU A 84 0.95 21.32 12.08
N ALA A 85 0.20 21.17 10.99
CA ALA A 85 -1.10 21.81 10.81
C ALA A 85 -2.21 21.09 11.60
N ASP A 86 -2.20 19.77 11.60
CA ASP A 86 -3.08 18.91 12.37
C ASP A 86 -2.29 17.84 13.14
N PRO A 87 -1.97 18.10 14.41
CA PRO A 87 -1.34 17.11 15.26
C PRO A 87 -2.18 15.87 15.49
N ALA A 88 -3.48 15.84 15.15
CA ALA A 88 -4.33 14.64 15.29
C ALA A 88 -4.46 13.84 13.98
N SER A 89 -3.85 14.27 12.88
CA SER A 89 -4.00 13.59 11.58
C SER A 89 -3.43 12.16 11.63
N ALA A 90 -4.32 11.17 11.50
CA ALA A 90 -3.94 9.77 11.36
C ALA A 90 -3.30 9.49 9.99
N ASP A 91 -3.84 10.08 8.93
CA ASP A 91 -3.31 9.95 7.56
C ASP A 91 -1.87 10.45 7.44
N ALA A 92 -1.53 11.58 8.08
CA ALA A 92 -0.16 12.08 8.09
C ALA A 92 0.81 11.12 8.82
N ARG A 93 0.36 10.51 9.92
CA ARG A 93 1.14 9.51 10.65
C ARG A 93 1.33 8.22 9.88
N ILE A 94 0.27 7.72 9.22
CA ILE A 94 0.37 6.58 8.29
C ILE A 94 1.40 6.89 7.21
N GLY A 95 1.32 8.07 6.58
CA GLY A 95 2.28 8.50 5.57
C GLY A 95 3.73 8.57 6.07
N LEU A 96 3.97 9.04 7.31
CA LEU A 96 5.31 9.00 7.92
C LEU A 96 5.76 7.57 8.21
N GLY A 97 4.85 6.69 8.62
CA GLY A 97 5.09 5.26 8.75
C GLY A 97 5.49 4.63 7.41
N ASP A 98 4.79 4.95 6.33
CA ASP A 98 5.08 4.43 4.99
C ASP A 98 6.43 4.93 4.47
N VAL A 99 6.77 6.20 4.73
CA VAL A 99 8.11 6.76 4.45
C VAL A 99 9.19 6.02 5.23
N ALA A 100 8.99 5.74 6.52
CA ALA A 100 9.95 4.99 7.33
C ALA A 100 10.09 3.55 6.81
N LEU A 101 8.97 2.89 6.48
CA LEU A 101 8.94 1.54 5.91
C LEU A 101 9.71 1.47 4.57
N ALA A 102 9.50 2.45 3.68
CA ALA A 102 10.21 2.55 2.41
C ALA A 102 11.73 2.71 2.59
N ASN A 103 12.17 3.36 3.67
CA ASN A 103 13.58 3.49 4.05
C ASN A 103 14.11 2.31 4.87
N ARG A 104 13.31 1.24 5.08
CA ARG A 104 13.64 0.08 5.93
C ARG A 104 13.84 0.43 7.41
N GLU A 105 13.26 1.53 7.87
CA GLU A 105 13.26 1.97 9.27
C GLU A 105 12.08 1.31 10.02
N LEU A 106 12.09 -0.02 10.13
CA LEU A 106 10.91 -0.83 10.50
C LEU A 106 10.32 -0.48 11.89
N ALA A 107 11.17 -0.38 12.91
CA ALA A 107 10.75 0.03 14.26
C ALA A 107 10.13 1.44 14.29
N GLN A 108 10.67 2.37 13.50
CA GLN A 108 10.12 3.73 13.38
C GLN A 108 8.77 3.70 12.64
N ALA A 109 8.64 2.89 11.60
CA ALA A 109 7.37 2.71 10.89
C ALA A 109 6.29 2.19 11.85
N ALA A 110 6.60 1.14 12.63
CA ALA A 110 5.69 0.59 13.62
C ALA A 110 5.23 1.65 14.63
N THR A 111 6.16 2.47 15.14
CA THR A 111 5.86 3.58 16.07
C THR A 111 4.87 4.57 15.45
N TRP A 112 5.08 4.97 14.19
CA TRP A 112 4.17 5.89 13.49
C TRP A 112 2.78 5.30 13.28
N TYR A 113 2.68 4.03 12.91
CA TYR A 113 1.39 3.37 12.71
C TYR A 113 0.63 3.19 14.03
N LEU A 114 1.28 2.83 15.14
CA LEU A 114 0.64 2.79 16.45
C LEU A 114 0.12 4.16 16.88
N ALA A 115 0.91 5.22 16.63
CA ALA A 115 0.45 6.57 16.86
C ALA A 115 -0.77 6.89 15.98
N ALA A 116 -0.80 6.45 14.72
CA ALA A 116 -1.97 6.63 13.86
C ALA A 116 -3.21 5.91 14.41
N VAL A 117 -3.07 4.68 14.93
CA VAL A 117 -4.17 3.94 15.59
C VAL A 117 -4.73 4.73 16.77
N ALA A 118 -3.86 5.34 17.59
CA ALA A 118 -4.26 6.12 18.76
C ALA A 118 -4.97 7.44 18.41
N HIS A 119 -4.66 8.02 17.24
CA HIS A 119 -5.19 9.30 16.77
C HIS A 119 -6.31 9.18 15.72
N ALA A 120 -6.65 7.97 15.29
CA ALA A 120 -7.72 7.73 14.30
C ALA A 120 -9.08 8.20 14.82
N ALA A 121 -9.70 9.12 14.07
CA ALA A 121 -11.02 9.68 14.37
C ALA A 121 -12.14 8.76 13.89
N ALA A 122 -11.90 8.04 12.78
CA ALA A 122 -12.85 7.12 12.18
C ALA A 122 -12.39 5.66 12.28
N PRO A 123 -13.32 4.69 12.32
CA PRO A 123 -12.97 3.26 12.28
C PRO A 123 -12.11 2.89 11.06
N ALA A 124 -12.40 3.46 9.88
CA ALA A 124 -11.65 3.17 8.66
C ALA A 124 -10.17 3.61 8.76
N GLU A 125 -9.89 4.79 9.32
CA GLU A 125 -8.52 5.26 9.57
C GLU A 125 -7.79 4.33 10.54
N ARG A 126 -8.48 3.91 11.61
CA ARG A 126 -7.93 2.98 12.60
C ARG A 126 -7.59 1.64 11.97
N HIS A 127 -8.48 1.11 11.13
CA HIS A 127 -8.26 -0.15 10.43
C HIS A 127 -7.10 -0.05 9.43
N ALA A 128 -6.99 1.06 8.69
CA ALA A 128 -5.85 1.31 7.82
C ALA A 128 -4.53 1.35 8.60
N ALA A 129 -4.50 2.03 9.74
CA ALA A 129 -3.32 2.10 10.61
C ALA A 129 -2.96 0.73 11.23
N LEU A 130 -3.95 -0.07 11.67
CA LEU A 130 -3.73 -1.44 12.16
C LEU A 130 -3.16 -2.35 11.07
N LEU A 131 -3.69 -2.27 9.85
CA LEU A 131 -3.20 -3.04 8.71
C LEU A 131 -1.76 -2.68 8.37
N ALA A 132 -1.44 -1.38 8.35
CA ALA A 132 -0.09 -0.90 8.08
C ALA A 132 0.89 -1.32 9.20
N HIS A 133 0.47 -1.21 10.47
CA HIS A 133 1.25 -1.68 11.60
C HIS A 133 1.53 -3.19 11.52
N GLY A 134 0.51 -4.02 11.25
CA GLY A 134 0.68 -5.46 11.15
C GLY A 134 1.63 -5.88 10.01
N ARG A 135 1.61 -5.17 8.88
CA ARG A 135 2.55 -5.38 7.77
C ARG A 135 3.98 -4.99 8.13
N ALA A 136 4.16 -3.85 8.81
CA ALA A 136 5.48 -3.41 9.25
C ALA A 136 6.06 -4.36 10.30
N ALA A 137 5.26 -4.82 11.25
CA ALA A 137 5.65 -5.81 12.25
C ALA A 137 6.05 -7.15 11.60
N LEU A 138 5.31 -7.64 10.59
CA LEU A 138 5.75 -8.80 9.81
C LEU A 138 7.08 -8.58 9.09
N ALA A 139 7.29 -7.39 8.52
CA ALA A 139 8.56 -7.05 7.88
C ALA A 139 9.73 -7.01 8.86
N ASP A 140 9.47 -6.66 10.12
CA ASP A 140 10.43 -6.63 11.24
C ASP A 140 10.58 -7.99 11.95
N ALA A 141 9.86 -9.02 11.47
CA ALA A 141 9.73 -10.33 12.11
C ALA A 141 9.18 -10.29 13.55
N ASP A 142 8.49 -9.21 13.95
CA ASP A 142 7.72 -9.13 15.19
C ASP A 142 6.34 -9.77 14.98
N ILE A 143 6.33 -11.10 15.12
CA ILE A 143 5.14 -11.93 14.91
C ILE A 143 4.02 -11.60 15.90
N GLU A 144 4.36 -11.23 17.13
CA GLU A 144 3.37 -10.96 18.18
C GLU A 144 2.68 -9.61 17.95
N ALA A 145 3.42 -8.56 17.62
CA ALA A 145 2.84 -7.28 17.24
C ALA A 145 1.98 -7.39 15.97
N ALA A 146 2.43 -8.18 14.98
CA ALA A 146 1.64 -8.47 13.80
C ALA A 146 0.33 -9.18 14.16
N ARG A 147 0.38 -10.19 15.02
CA ARG A 147 -0.80 -10.95 15.50
C ARG A 147 -1.80 -10.04 16.19
N GLN A 148 -1.35 -9.19 17.10
CA GLN A 148 -2.21 -8.24 17.81
C GLN A 148 -2.90 -7.26 16.85
N SER A 149 -2.22 -6.87 15.78
CA SER A 149 -2.77 -5.94 14.79
C SER A 149 -3.85 -6.59 13.93
N PHE A 150 -3.57 -7.79 13.41
CA PHE A 150 -4.52 -8.51 12.58
C PHE A 150 -5.69 -9.07 13.37
N SER A 151 -5.50 -9.48 14.62
CA SER A 151 -6.60 -9.97 15.48
C SER A 151 -7.65 -8.89 15.70
N ARG A 152 -7.23 -7.64 15.95
CA ARG A 152 -8.12 -6.48 16.07
C ARG A 152 -8.88 -6.15 14.79
N LEU A 153 -8.31 -6.44 13.62
CA LEU A 153 -9.01 -6.32 12.34
C LEU A 153 -10.07 -7.41 12.15
N THR A 154 -9.88 -8.59 12.73
CA THR A 154 -10.84 -9.69 12.66
C THR A 154 -11.87 -9.70 13.77
N ASP A 155 -11.69 -8.88 14.82
CA ASP A 155 -12.60 -8.80 15.95
C ASP A 155 -13.94 -8.15 15.51
N PRO A 156 -15.07 -8.89 15.59
CA PRO A 156 -16.38 -8.35 15.25
C PRO A 156 -16.80 -7.15 16.11
N ALA A 157 -16.25 -7.00 17.31
CA ALA A 157 -16.53 -5.86 18.17
C ALA A 157 -15.82 -4.58 17.71
N GLU A 158 -14.64 -4.71 17.08
CA GLU A 158 -13.86 -3.58 16.56
C GLU A 158 -14.10 -3.31 15.07
N ASN A 159 -14.70 -4.26 14.34
CA ASN A 159 -14.80 -4.16 12.88
C ASN A 159 -16.22 -4.36 12.32
N ALA A 160 -16.79 -3.27 11.80
CA ALA A 160 -18.05 -3.27 11.04
C ALA A 160 -17.87 -3.52 9.53
N SER A 161 -16.64 -3.51 9.02
CA SER A 161 -16.31 -3.58 7.59
C SER A 161 -15.76 -4.96 7.20
N THR A 162 -16.46 -5.63 6.29
CA THR A 162 -16.07 -6.94 5.76
C THR A 162 -14.70 -6.93 5.07
N SER A 163 -14.37 -5.85 4.35
CA SER A 163 -13.09 -5.75 3.63
C SER A 163 -11.88 -5.68 4.57
N HIS A 164 -11.95 -4.90 5.66
CA HIS A 164 -10.85 -4.83 6.63
C HIS A 164 -10.66 -6.16 7.39
N ALA A 165 -11.76 -6.89 7.63
CA ALA A 165 -11.69 -8.22 8.23
C ALA A 165 -10.99 -9.21 7.29
N ALA A 166 -11.24 -9.13 5.98
CA ALA A 166 -10.56 -9.94 4.98
C ALA A 166 -9.04 -9.76 5.03
N TRP A 167 -8.58 -8.50 5.12
CA TRP A 167 -7.16 -8.18 5.32
C TRP A 167 -6.58 -8.75 6.62
N GLY A 168 -7.32 -8.69 7.72
CA GLY A 168 -6.94 -9.29 8.99
C GLY A 168 -6.78 -10.80 8.91
N PHE A 169 -7.76 -11.49 8.31
CA PHE A 169 -7.71 -12.95 8.10
C PHE A 169 -6.55 -13.36 7.19
N ASN A 170 -6.31 -12.63 6.10
CA ASN A 170 -5.18 -12.88 5.22
C ASN A 170 -3.84 -12.69 5.95
N GLY A 171 -3.68 -11.61 6.72
CA GLY A 171 -2.50 -11.37 7.55
C GLY A 171 -2.27 -12.45 8.59
N SER A 172 -3.35 -12.92 9.23
CA SER A 172 -3.33 -14.03 10.20
C SER A 172 -2.90 -15.35 9.53
N GLY A 173 -3.35 -15.60 8.30
CA GLY A 173 -2.89 -16.74 7.50
C GLY A 173 -1.38 -16.69 7.23
N VAL A 174 -0.82 -15.52 6.92
CA VAL A 174 0.64 -15.35 6.73
C VAL A 174 1.38 -15.69 8.02
N ILE A 175 0.91 -15.22 9.18
CA ILE A 175 1.49 -15.57 10.48
C ILE A 175 1.45 -17.09 10.71
N LEU A 176 0.32 -17.74 10.45
CA LEU A 176 0.17 -19.18 10.64
C LEU A 176 1.11 -20.00 9.75
N LEU A 177 1.40 -19.52 8.52
CA LEU A 177 2.44 -20.14 7.68
C LEU A 177 3.83 -20.00 8.29
N LEU A 178 4.18 -18.83 8.83
CA LEU A 178 5.47 -18.60 9.50
C LEU A 178 5.64 -19.48 10.76
N GLU A 179 4.54 -19.82 11.42
CA GLU A 179 4.52 -20.74 12.58
C GLU A 179 4.51 -22.23 12.19
N GLY A 180 4.51 -22.57 10.90
CA GLY A 180 4.44 -23.96 10.45
C GLY A 180 3.07 -24.60 10.67
N LYS A 181 1.99 -23.82 10.68
CA LYS A 181 0.59 -24.27 10.80
C LYS A 181 -0.18 -24.06 9.49
N PRO A 182 0.18 -24.77 8.40
CA PRO A 182 -0.36 -24.47 7.07
C PRO A 182 -1.84 -24.82 6.91
N ALA A 183 -2.37 -25.81 7.65
CA ALA A 183 -3.80 -26.12 7.63
C ALA A 183 -4.65 -24.97 8.21
N ASP A 184 -4.23 -24.43 9.36
CA ASP A 184 -4.89 -23.26 9.96
C ASP A 184 -4.76 -22.03 9.06
N ALA A 185 -3.60 -21.86 8.40
CA ALA A 185 -3.38 -20.78 7.45
C ALA A 185 -4.35 -20.83 6.27
N VAL A 186 -4.60 -22.02 5.71
CA VAL A 186 -5.61 -22.23 4.66
C VAL A 186 -6.98 -21.77 5.16
N ALA A 187 -7.43 -22.24 6.33
CA ALA A 187 -8.73 -21.85 6.87
C ALA A 187 -8.87 -20.32 7.07
N ALA A 188 -7.82 -19.66 7.55
CA ALA A 188 -7.79 -18.20 7.67
C ALA A 188 -7.87 -17.50 6.30
N MET A 189 -7.11 -17.96 5.30
CA MET A 189 -7.10 -17.36 3.97
C MET A 189 -8.39 -17.65 3.17
N GLU A 190 -9.03 -18.79 3.37
CA GLU A 190 -10.37 -19.08 2.85
C GLU A 190 -11.39 -18.07 3.38
N ARG A 191 -11.28 -17.71 4.67
CA ARG A 191 -12.15 -16.68 5.25
C ARG A 191 -11.89 -15.31 4.64
N ALA A 192 -10.66 -14.98 4.30
CA ALA A 192 -10.33 -13.74 3.59
C ALA A 192 -10.94 -13.71 2.18
N VAL A 193 -10.76 -14.77 1.38
CA VAL A 193 -11.35 -14.90 0.03
C VAL A 193 -12.88 -14.88 0.07
N LEU A 194 -13.49 -15.49 1.08
CA LEU A 194 -14.95 -15.46 1.23
C LEU A 194 -15.49 -14.05 1.51
N LEU A 195 -14.73 -13.21 2.22
CA LEU A 195 -15.12 -11.85 2.55
C LEU A 195 -14.87 -10.87 1.40
N ASP A 196 -13.86 -11.13 0.57
CA ASP A 196 -13.50 -10.32 -0.59
C ASP A 196 -12.96 -11.23 -1.71
N PRO A 197 -13.86 -11.78 -2.54
CA PRO A 197 -13.49 -12.76 -3.56
C PRO A 197 -12.72 -12.14 -4.73
N ASP A 198 -12.81 -10.82 -4.93
CA ASP A 198 -12.20 -10.13 -6.08
C ASP A 198 -10.74 -9.71 -5.80
N GLU A 199 -10.31 -9.74 -4.54
CA GLU A 199 -8.93 -9.40 -4.15
C GLU A 199 -7.96 -10.55 -4.49
N ARG A 200 -7.32 -10.44 -5.66
CA ARG A 200 -6.35 -11.40 -6.20
C ARG A 200 -5.24 -11.79 -5.22
N ARG A 201 -4.81 -10.89 -4.33
CA ARG A 201 -3.79 -11.20 -3.32
C ARG A 201 -4.25 -12.28 -2.34
N PHE A 202 -5.53 -12.30 -1.97
CA PHE A 202 -6.08 -13.32 -1.08
C PHE A 202 -6.11 -14.69 -1.75
N GLN A 203 -6.52 -14.73 -3.03
CA GLN A 203 -6.50 -15.96 -3.84
C GLN A 203 -5.08 -16.51 -3.99
N ALA A 204 -4.11 -15.65 -4.31
CA ALA A 204 -2.71 -16.05 -4.48
C ALA A 204 -2.10 -16.60 -3.16
N ASN A 205 -2.40 -15.95 -2.04
CA ASN A 205 -1.95 -16.40 -0.73
C ASN A 205 -2.60 -17.74 -0.35
N LEU A 206 -3.91 -17.90 -0.57
CA LEU A 206 -4.62 -19.16 -0.33
C LEU A 206 -4.02 -20.31 -1.15
N ALA A 207 -3.77 -20.10 -2.44
CA ALA A 207 -3.14 -21.10 -3.30
C ALA A 207 -1.74 -21.50 -2.79
N ARG A 208 -0.95 -20.52 -2.34
CA ARG A 208 0.36 -20.77 -1.72
C ARG A 208 0.22 -21.57 -0.42
N ALA A 209 -0.69 -21.19 0.47
CA ALA A 209 -0.93 -21.89 1.73
C ALA A 209 -1.40 -23.33 1.49
N ALA A 210 -2.30 -23.56 0.53
CA ALA A 210 -2.79 -24.89 0.18
C ALA A 210 -1.66 -25.78 -0.37
N LYS A 211 -0.78 -25.24 -1.23
CA LYS A 211 0.40 -25.97 -1.72
C LYS A 211 1.34 -26.38 -0.59
N ILE A 212 1.59 -25.46 0.36
CA ILE A 212 2.40 -25.76 1.54
C ILE A 212 1.72 -26.83 2.38
N ALA A 213 0.43 -26.68 2.70
CA ALA A 213 -0.33 -27.66 3.48
C ALA A 213 -0.31 -29.07 2.86
N ALA A 214 -0.46 -29.17 1.54
CA ALA A 214 -0.39 -30.46 0.83
C ALA A 214 1.00 -31.11 0.87
N SER A 215 2.06 -30.32 1.08
CA SER A 215 3.43 -30.81 1.19
C SER A 215 3.81 -31.21 2.62
N TYR A 216 3.03 -30.78 3.62
CA TYR A 216 3.23 -31.20 4.99
C TYR A 216 2.60 -32.58 5.19
N PRO A 217 3.36 -33.60 5.60
CA PRO A 217 2.76 -34.86 5.99
C PRO A 217 1.83 -34.56 7.17
N VAL A 218 0.53 -34.76 6.96
CA VAL A 218 -0.40 -34.84 8.06
C VAL A 218 0.05 -36.08 8.83
N GLU A 219 0.87 -35.90 9.86
CA GLU A 219 1.09 -36.97 10.82
C GLU A 219 -0.30 -37.39 11.25
N PRO A 220 -0.74 -38.63 10.94
CA PRO A 220 -2.06 -39.06 11.33
C PRO A 220 -2.07 -38.86 12.83
N SER A 221 -2.93 -37.97 13.30
CA SER A 221 -3.12 -37.77 14.72
C SER A 221 -3.65 -39.11 15.22
N THR A 222 -2.74 -40.00 15.62
CA THR A 222 -3.03 -41.17 16.41
C THR A 222 -3.32 -40.64 17.81
N THR A 223 -4.40 -39.86 17.91
CA THR A 223 -5.26 -39.92 19.07
C THR A 223 -5.84 -41.34 19.03
N THR A 224 -5.01 -42.30 19.42
CA THR A 224 -5.49 -43.55 19.99
C THR A 224 -6.41 -43.11 21.10
N ILE A 225 -7.72 -43.12 20.80
CA ILE A 225 -8.77 -42.99 21.79
C ILE A 225 -8.46 -44.12 22.76
N ALA A 226 -7.84 -43.79 23.89
CA ALA A 226 -7.69 -44.73 24.97
C ALA A 226 -9.09 -45.27 25.24
N PRO A 227 -9.30 -46.59 25.23
CA PRO A 227 -10.60 -47.16 25.52
C PRO A 227 -11.08 -46.54 26.84
N PRO A 228 -12.37 -46.17 26.93
CA PRO A 228 -12.89 -45.47 28.10
C PRO A 228 -12.48 -46.26 29.34
N THR A 229 -11.76 -45.60 30.25
CA THR A 229 -11.41 -46.17 31.55
C THR A 229 -12.72 -46.64 32.19
N PRO A 230 -12.83 -47.90 32.62
CA PRO A 230 -14.06 -48.39 33.21
C PRO A 230 -14.42 -47.50 34.41
N VAL A 231 -15.62 -46.93 34.36
CA VAL A 231 -16.19 -46.11 35.43
C VAL A 231 -16.12 -46.93 36.73
N PRO A 232 -15.46 -46.45 37.80
CA PRO A 232 -15.52 -47.11 39.08
C PRO A 232 -16.98 -47.15 39.54
N GLN A 233 -17.48 -48.35 39.80
CA GLN A 233 -18.83 -48.56 40.33
C GLN A 233 -18.98 -47.75 41.62
N ARG A 234 -20.04 -46.94 41.66
CA ARG A 234 -20.47 -46.17 42.81
C ARG A 234 -20.72 -47.14 43.97
N GLU A 235 -19.91 -47.07 45.01
CA GLU A 235 -20.23 -47.73 46.28
C GLU A 235 -21.43 -47.03 46.93
N ASP A 236 -22.30 -47.85 47.52
CA ASP A 236 -23.56 -47.49 48.17
C ASP A 236 -23.40 -46.42 49.27
N PRO A 237 -24.27 -45.40 49.33
CA PRO A 237 -24.31 -44.45 50.43
C PRO A 237 -25.18 -45.04 51.56
N SER A 238 -24.59 -45.88 52.39
CA SER A 238 -25.20 -46.32 53.64
C SER A 238 -24.20 -46.15 54.77
N THR A 239 -24.10 -44.92 55.31
CA THR A 239 -23.83 -44.62 56.73
C THR A 239 -23.58 -43.12 56.92
N LEU A 240 -24.59 -42.40 57.43
CA LEU A 240 -24.41 -41.18 58.21
C LEU A 240 -25.20 -41.37 59.51
N PRO A 241 -24.59 -41.17 60.70
CA PRO A 241 -25.34 -41.10 61.93
C PRO A 241 -25.90 -39.69 62.14
N SER A 242 -27.17 -39.70 62.51
CA SER A 242 -27.98 -38.64 63.09
C SER A 242 -27.36 -37.99 64.32
N HIS A 243 -27.40 -36.66 64.39
CA HIS A 243 -27.52 -35.94 65.66
C HIS A 243 -28.46 -34.74 65.51
N ASP A 244 -29.63 -34.90 66.11
CA ASP A 244 -30.59 -33.86 66.45
C ASP A 244 -30.15 -33.07 67.68
N THR A 245 -30.71 -31.85 67.80
CA THR A 245 -31.00 -30.97 68.96
C THR A 245 -30.35 -29.59 68.82
N ASP A 246 -30.96 -28.47 69.22
CA ASP A 246 -32.33 -28.07 69.59
C ASP A 246 -32.32 -26.51 69.61
N THR A 247 -33.52 -25.95 69.50
CA THR A 247 -34.01 -24.58 69.66
C THR A 247 -33.23 -23.53 70.49
N GLY A 248 -33.39 -22.25 70.11
CA GLY A 248 -33.08 -21.13 71.02
C GLY A 248 -33.15 -19.72 70.41
N THR A 249 -34.16 -18.95 70.79
CA THR A 249 -34.57 -17.63 70.28
C THR A 249 -33.84 -16.44 70.94
N ALA A 250 -33.52 -15.41 70.13
CA ALA A 250 -33.33 -13.97 70.39
C ALA A 250 -32.94 -13.41 71.79
N HIS A 251 -31.90 -12.56 71.83
CA HIS A 251 -32.01 -11.15 72.29
C HIS A 251 -30.74 -10.31 72.02
N ALA A 252 -30.96 -9.01 71.93
CA ALA A 252 -30.03 -7.96 71.53
C ALA A 252 -29.03 -7.58 72.62
N GLU A 253 -27.80 -7.24 72.23
CA GLU A 253 -26.94 -6.27 72.93
C GLU A 253 -25.82 -5.77 72.00
N SER A 254 -25.52 -4.48 72.07
CA SER A 254 -24.35 -3.78 71.52
C SER A 254 -23.73 -2.98 72.68
N PRO A 255 -22.52 -2.41 72.56
CA PRO A 255 -21.23 -2.86 72.02
C PRO A 255 -20.15 -2.88 73.15
N PRO A 256 -18.82 -2.95 72.89
CA PRO A 256 -18.07 -1.71 72.61
C PRO A 256 -16.89 -1.85 71.62
N ALA A 257 -16.38 -0.68 71.24
CA ALA A 257 -15.21 -0.41 70.41
C ALA A 257 -13.88 -0.89 71.05
N ASP A 258 -12.89 -1.23 70.22
CA ASP A 258 -11.56 -0.57 70.17
C ASP A 258 -10.57 -1.28 69.22
N GLU A 259 -10.03 -0.49 68.28
CA GLU A 259 -8.68 -0.54 67.65
C GLU A 259 -8.22 -1.75 66.78
N PRO A 260 -7.14 -1.63 65.97
CA PRO A 260 -7.12 -0.89 64.71
C PRO A 260 -6.66 -1.75 63.51
N VAL A 261 -7.04 -1.28 62.32
CA VAL A 261 -6.73 -1.85 61.00
C VAL A 261 -5.22 -1.81 60.71
N GLY A 262 -4.65 -3.00 60.51
CA GLY A 262 -3.30 -3.19 59.97
C GLY A 262 -3.20 -2.72 58.52
N GLN A 263 -2.12 -2.01 58.24
CA GLN A 263 -1.71 -1.51 56.92
C GLN A 263 -1.44 -2.66 55.93
N PRO A 264 -1.74 -2.49 54.62
CA PRO A 264 -1.32 -3.45 53.61
C PRO A 264 0.15 -3.23 53.22
N VAL A 265 0.89 -4.33 53.20
CA VAL A 265 2.25 -4.45 52.67
C VAL A 265 2.28 -4.15 51.18
N SER A 266 3.07 -3.14 50.82
CA SER A 266 3.53 -2.83 49.47
C SER A 266 4.76 -3.68 49.15
N SER A 267 4.77 -4.36 48.00
CA SER A 267 6.01 -4.77 47.31
C SER A 267 5.71 -5.25 45.89
N VAL A 268 5.88 -4.34 44.92
CA VAL A 268 6.18 -4.66 43.52
C VAL A 268 7.37 -3.77 43.13
N PRO A 269 8.49 -4.32 42.60
CA PRO A 269 9.57 -3.47 42.13
C PRO A 269 9.28 -2.97 40.71
N SER A 270 9.19 -1.64 40.59
CA SER A 270 9.34 -0.90 39.34
C SER A 270 10.82 -0.82 38.98
N SER A 271 11.18 -1.22 37.76
CA SER A 271 12.49 -0.93 37.17
C SER A 271 12.37 -0.94 35.65
N LEU A 272 12.06 0.22 35.06
CA LEU A 272 12.37 0.58 33.67
C LEU A 272 12.04 2.08 33.50
N GLU A 273 12.94 2.93 34.02
CA GLU A 273 13.04 4.32 33.62
C GLU A 273 14.32 4.48 32.77
N GLY A 274 14.23 5.18 31.65
CA GLY A 274 15.44 5.70 30.99
C GLY A 274 15.38 6.01 29.50
N PHE A 275 14.40 6.76 28.99
CA PHE A 275 14.62 7.60 27.80
C PHE A 275 13.81 8.89 27.94
N THR A 276 14.49 10.00 28.25
CA THR A 276 13.90 11.34 28.23
C THR A 276 14.14 11.98 26.86
N LEU A 277 13.05 12.39 26.20
CA LEU A 277 13.09 13.27 25.04
C LEU A 277 13.29 14.72 25.53
N ASP A 278 14.02 15.53 24.77
CA ASP A 278 14.12 16.96 25.08
C ASP A 278 12.78 17.69 24.79
N ALA A 279 12.67 18.95 25.24
CA ALA A 279 11.47 19.78 25.06
C ALA A 279 11.13 20.10 23.58
N ALA A 280 11.93 19.62 22.62
CA ALA A 280 11.71 19.71 21.18
C ALA A 280 11.52 18.33 20.50
N GLY A 281 11.42 17.24 21.27
CA GLY A 281 11.19 15.89 20.76
C GLY A 281 12.39 15.29 20.01
N ARG A 282 13.63 15.72 20.28
CA ARG A 282 14.84 15.20 19.63
C ARG A 282 15.59 14.22 20.53
N ILE A 283 16.19 13.21 19.90
CA ILE A 283 17.11 12.25 20.54
C ILE A 283 18.53 12.84 20.43
N PRO A 284 19.32 12.93 21.52
CA PRO A 284 20.69 13.44 21.46
C PRO A 284 21.60 12.47 20.67
N PRO A 285 22.60 12.98 19.92
CA PRO A 285 23.50 12.12 19.15
C PRO A 285 24.44 11.34 20.07
N GLU A 286 24.47 10.03 19.90
CA GLU A 286 25.34 9.09 20.60
C GLU A 286 26.80 9.26 20.11
N THR A 287 27.71 9.46 21.05
CA THR A 287 29.15 9.61 20.78
C THR A 287 29.78 8.26 20.43
N ALA A 288 30.33 8.15 19.23
CA ALA A 288 31.04 6.96 18.75
C ALA A 288 32.36 6.71 19.51
N PRO A 289 32.73 5.44 19.80
CA PRO A 289 34.07 5.10 20.25
C PRO A 289 35.05 4.96 19.08
N THR A 290 36.26 5.43 19.33
CA THR A 290 37.43 5.46 18.46
C THR A 290 38.06 4.06 18.31
N ASP A 291 38.19 3.56 17.08
CA ASP A 291 38.98 2.36 16.77
C ASP A 291 40.26 2.71 15.98
N ALA A 292 41.37 2.11 16.41
CA ALA A 292 42.69 2.14 15.77
C ALA A 292 42.88 0.89 14.86
N PRO A 293 43.74 0.96 13.82
CA PRO A 293 43.70 0.00 12.72
C PRO A 293 44.63 -1.20 12.92
N ALA A 294 44.14 -2.40 12.57
CA ALA A 294 44.95 -3.60 12.39
C ALA A 294 44.94 -4.02 10.91
N THR A 295 46.11 -3.90 10.29
CA THR A 295 46.51 -4.39 8.97
C THR A 295 46.44 -5.92 8.89
N ALA A 296 45.80 -6.48 7.85
CA ALA A 296 46.08 -7.85 7.41
C ALA A 296 45.90 -8.02 5.89
N THR A 297 46.99 -8.50 5.30
CA THR A 297 47.36 -8.74 3.91
C THR A 297 46.52 -9.80 3.19
N ALA A 298 46.18 -9.53 1.92
CA ALA A 298 45.62 -10.50 0.97
C ALA A 298 46.73 -11.34 0.28
N PRO A 299 46.47 -12.60 -0.10
CA PRO A 299 47.29 -13.29 -1.09
C PRO A 299 46.59 -13.40 -2.45
N GLN A 300 47.33 -13.02 -3.50
CA GLN A 300 47.05 -13.23 -4.92
C GLN A 300 47.33 -14.69 -5.36
N PRO A 301 46.84 -15.11 -6.56
CA PRO A 301 46.68 -16.51 -6.96
C PRO A 301 47.89 -17.09 -7.69
N ALA A 302 47.98 -18.44 -7.72
CA ALA A 302 48.94 -19.19 -8.53
C ALA A 302 48.32 -19.70 -9.85
N PRO A 303 49.12 -19.98 -10.91
CA PRO A 303 48.64 -20.18 -12.29
C PRO A 303 48.82 -21.62 -12.83
N VAL A 304 48.46 -21.80 -14.11
CA VAL A 304 48.84 -22.88 -15.07
C VAL A 304 47.86 -24.09 -15.07
N THR A 305 47.26 -24.54 -16.19
CA THR A 305 47.93 -25.26 -17.31
C THR A 305 47.03 -25.39 -18.55
N LYS A 306 47.64 -25.26 -19.75
CA LYS A 306 47.12 -25.61 -21.10
C LYS A 306 47.44 -27.08 -21.45
N LEU A 307 46.52 -27.79 -22.11
CA LEU A 307 46.74 -28.95 -22.98
C LEU A 307 45.54 -29.05 -23.95
N VAL A 308 45.56 -29.55 -25.19
CA VAL A 308 46.50 -29.85 -26.28
C VAL A 308 45.58 -30.14 -27.49
N GLU A 309 46.03 -29.82 -28.71
CA GLU A 309 45.40 -30.07 -30.02
C GLU A 309 45.42 -31.54 -30.49
N ALA A 310 44.71 -31.78 -31.61
CA ALA A 310 44.81 -32.85 -32.64
C ALA A 310 43.58 -33.78 -32.70
N ASP A 311 43.05 -34.27 -33.83
CA ASP A 311 43.18 -34.02 -35.28
C ASP A 311 42.08 -34.89 -35.99
N ASP A 312 41.61 -34.42 -37.15
CA ASP A 312 41.13 -35.11 -38.39
C ASP A 312 40.18 -36.35 -38.44
N GLU A 313 39.00 -36.12 -39.08
CA GLU A 313 38.37 -36.74 -40.29
C GLU A 313 38.31 -38.29 -40.54
N PRO A 314 37.53 -38.86 -41.52
CA PRO A 314 36.60 -38.28 -42.52
C PRO A 314 35.25 -39.03 -42.82
N ALA A 315 34.43 -38.36 -43.66
CA ALA A 315 33.59 -38.83 -44.78
C ALA A 315 32.32 -39.72 -44.63
N GLY A 316 31.24 -39.23 -45.26
CA GLY A 316 30.07 -40.01 -45.70
C GLY A 316 29.03 -39.16 -46.44
N GLN A 317 29.13 -39.07 -47.76
CA GLN A 317 28.15 -38.47 -48.68
C GLN A 317 26.87 -39.32 -48.78
N VAL A 318 25.68 -38.70 -48.77
CA VAL A 318 24.49 -39.22 -49.48
C VAL A 318 23.72 -38.06 -50.12
N GLU A 319 23.29 -38.34 -51.33
CA GLU A 319 22.73 -37.53 -52.39
C GLU A 319 21.27 -37.09 -52.16
N ALA A 320 20.87 -36.01 -52.84
CA ALA A 320 19.60 -35.29 -52.72
C ALA A 320 18.35 -36.07 -53.17
N PRO A 321 17.14 -35.50 -52.90
CA PRO A 321 16.35 -35.09 -54.06
C PRO A 321 15.75 -33.68 -53.97
N LYS A 322 15.63 -33.12 -55.16
CA LYS A 322 15.12 -31.82 -55.59
C LYS A 322 13.61 -31.64 -55.33
N PRO A 323 13.14 -30.46 -54.87
CA PRO A 323 11.76 -30.04 -55.09
C PRO A 323 11.67 -28.87 -56.09
N GLU A 324 10.55 -28.89 -56.81
CA GLU A 324 10.15 -28.01 -57.90
C GLU A 324 9.96 -26.54 -57.49
N ALA A 325 10.30 -25.65 -58.40
CA ALA A 325 10.14 -24.21 -58.27
C ALA A 325 8.67 -23.79 -58.43
N SER A 326 8.16 -23.07 -57.43
CA SER A 326 6.99 -22.19 -57.58
C SER A 326 7.45 -20.75 -57.82
N PRO A 327 6.74 -19.95 -58.65
CA PRO A 327 7.17 -18.60 -58.99
C PRO A 327 7.09 -17.63 -57.79
N PRO A 328 7.88 -16.54 -57.79
CA PRO A 328 7.99 -15.64 -56.65
C PRO A 328 6.69 -14.86 -56.45
N GLN A 329 6.00 -15.10 -55.33
CA GLN A 329 4.99 -14.18 -54.85
C GLN A 329 5.71 -12.94 -54.30
N ALA A 330 5.34 -11.77 -54.81
CA ALA A 330 5.78 -10.49 -54.28
C ALA A 330 5.44 -10.41 -52.77
N PRO A 331 6.31 -9.84 -51.92
CA PRO A 331 6.02 -9.70 -50.50
C PRO A 331 4.78 -8.83 -50.33
N VAL A 332 3.71 -9.43 -49.84
CA VAL A 332 2.57 -8.70 -49.29
C VAL A 332 3.11 -7.96 -48.07
N PRO A 333 2.97 -6.62 -47.97
CA PRO A 333 3.33 -5.92 -46.75
C PRO A 333 2.38 -6.41 -45.64
N LEU A 334 2.92 -7.23 -44.74
CA LEU A 334 2.19 -7.67 -43.55
C LEU A 334 2.07 -6.47 -42.63
N ASP A 335 0.85 -5.97 -42.45
CA ASP A 335 0.54 -4.91 -41.50
C ASP A 335 0.65 -5.47 -40.07
N LEU A 336 1.82 -5.25 -39.44
CA LEU A 336 2.17 -5.69 -38.09
C LEU A 336 1.45 -4.90 -36.97
N LYS A 337 0.41 -4.13 -37.28
CA LYS A 337 -0.42 -3.42 -36.30
C LYS A 337 -1.43 -4.31 -35.55
N ALA A 338 -1.52 -5.60 -35.85
CA ALA A 338 -2.32 -6.55 -35.07
C ALA A 338 -1.51 -7.08 -33.87
N SER A 339 -1.75 -6.43 -32.73
CA SER A 339 -1.03 -6.43 -31.47
C SER A 339 -0.72 -7.82 -30.86
N LEU A 340 0.56 -8.02 -30.52
CA LEU A 340 1.02 -9.04 -29.57
C LEU A 340 0.67 -8.61 -28.14
N PRO A 341 0.38 -9.53 -27.20
CA PRO A 341 0.30 -9.20 -25.79
C PRO A 341 1.69 -8.82 -25.29
N VAL A 342 1.87 -7.54 -24.99
CA VAL A 342 3.10 -6.98 -24.42
C VAL A 342 2.88 -6.84 -22.90
N PRO A 343 3.83 -7.28 -22.05
CA PRO A 343 3.70 -7.08 -20.60
C PRO A 343 3.49 -5.59 -20.27
N GLU A 344 2.65 -5.32 -19.27
CA GLU A 344 2.29 -3.97 -18.85
C GLU A 344 3.55 -3.13 -18.55
N GLY A 345 3.76 -2.06 -19.32
CA GLY A 345 4.94 -1.18 -19.21
C GLY A 345 6.09 -1.47 -20.18
N ALA A 346 6.07 -2.57 -20.93
CA ALA A 346 7.01 -2.81 -22.01
C ALA A 346 6.52 -2.19 -23.33
N PHE A 347 7.43 -1.76 -24.19
CA PHE A 347 7.08 -1.20 -25.50
C PHE A 347 8.13 -1.51 -26.57
N TYR A 348 7.68 -1.61 -27.82
CA TYR A 348 8.56 -1.89 -28.95
C TYR A 348 9.39 -0.66 -29.31
N VAL A 349 10.67 -0.90 -29.57
CA VAL A 349 11.64 0.09 -30.03
C VAL A 349 12.30 -0.45 -31.29
N ARG A 350 12.14 0.24 -32.41
CA ARG A 350 12.74 -0.10 -33.70
C ARG A 350 14.05 0.66 -33.87
N ASN A 351 15.15 -0.08 -34.05
CA ASN A 351 16.47 0.46 -34.34
C ASN A 351 16.98 -0.06 -35.71
N GLU A 352 18.11 0.46 -36.18
CA GLU A 352 18.78 -0.01 -37.40
C GLU A 352 19.11 -1.52 -37.36
N ASP A 353 19.38 -2.04 -36.15
CA ASP A 353 19.71 -3.45 -35.90
C ASP A 353 18.48 -4.37 -35.74
N GLY A 354 17.26 -3.85 -35.91
CA GLY A 354 16.00 -4.59 -35.79
C GLY A 354 15.05 -4.09 -34.70
N ASP A 355 13.98 -4.87 -34.48
CA ASP A 355 12.95 -4.58 -33.49
C ASP A 355 13.33 -5.14 -32.13
N TYR A 356 13.19 -4.34 -31.08
CA TYR A 356 13.50 -4.70 -29.70
C TYR A 356 12.31 -4.44 -28.81
N LEU A 357 12.16 -5.23 -27.74
CA LEU A 357 11.20 -4.97 -26.68
C LEU A 357 11.92 -4.27 -25.53
N GLN A 358 11.58 -3.02 -25.23
CA GLN A 358 12.06 -2.34 -24.04
C GLN A 358 11.22 -2.78 -22.84
N VAL A 359 11.85 -3.41 -21.85
CA VAL A 359 11.16 -3.99 -20.67
C VAL A 359 11.15 -3.02 -19.49
N GLY A 360 12.10 -2.08 -19.41
CA GLY A 360 12.14 -1.10 -18.32
C GLY A 360 13.25 -0.06 -18.46
N ALA A 361 13.20 0.96 -17.60
CA ALA A 361 14.22 1.98 -17.46
C ALA A 361 14.56 2.18 -15.97
N PHE A 362 15.82 2.00 -15.61
CA PHE A 362 16.28 1.95 -14.22
C PHE A 362 17.23 3.11 -13.92
N ALA A 363 17.18 3.65 -12.70
CA ALA A 363 18.10 4.70 -12.26
C ALA A 363 19.50 4.17 -11.88
N VAL A 364 19.62 2.86 -11.65
CA VAL A 364 20.84 2.19 -11.17
C VAL A 364 21.23 1.08 -12.14
N GLU A 365 22.51 1.02 -12.51
CA GLU A 365 23.04 0.07 -13.50
C GLU A 365 22.96 -1.39 -13.04
N SER A 366 23.22 -1.65 -11.75
CA SER A 366 23.18 -3.01 -11.19
C SER A 366 21.80 -3.64 -11.32
N HIS A 367 20.73 -2.90 -11.00
CA HIS A 367 19.35 -3.38 -11.17
C HIS A 367 19.02 -3.67 -12.63
N ALA A 368 19.42 -2.78 -13.56
CA ALA A 368 19.23 -3.03 -14.99
C ALA A 368 19.98 -4.29 -15.44
N THR A 369 21.17 -4.53 -14.90
CA THR A 369 22.02 -5.68 -15.23
C THR A 369 21.44 -6.99 -14.67
N GLU A 370 20.93 -6.98 -13.44
CA GLU A 370 20.24 -8.12 -12.82
C GLU A 370 18.98 -8.51 -13.61
N VAL A 371 18.15 -7.52 -13.94
CA VAL A 371 16.96 -7.75 -14.78
C VAL A 371 17.36 -8.25 -16.17
N ALA A 372 18.42 -7.70 -16.77
CA ALA A 372 18.90 -8.15 -18.06
C ALA A 372 19.42 -9.59 -18.03
N ALA A 373 20.11 -10.00 -16.95
CA ALA A 373 20.57 -11.37 -16.76
C ALA A 373 19.38 -12.33 -16.63
N ALA A 374 18.41 -12.02 -15.76
CA ALA A 374 17.20 -12.82 -15.60
C ALA A 374 16.42 -12.96 -16.93
N LEU A 375 16.26 -11.88 -17.68
CA LEU A 375 15.58 -11.92 -18.99
C LEU A 375 16.37 -12.73 -20.01
N ARG A 376 17.70 -12.66 -20.01
CA ARG A 376 18.54 -13.46 -20.92
C ARG A 376 18.40 -14.95 -20.63
N ASP A 377 18.49 -15.32 -19.35
CA ASP A 377 18.38 -16.71 -18.91
C ASP A 377 17.00 -17.29 -19.21
N THR A 378 15.95 -16.48 -19.06
CA THR A 378 14.57 -16.95 -19.23
C THR A 378 14.11 -16.97 -20.69
N THR A 379 14.45 -15.94 -21.47
CA THR A 379 13.96 -15.80 -22.85
C THR A 379 14.86 -16.49 -23.87
N GLY A 380 16.14 -16.70 -23.55
CA GLY A 380 17.16 -17.16 -24.49
C GLY A 380 17.45 -16.17 -25.63
N LEU A 381 16.91 -14.95 -25.55
CA LEU A 381 17.14 -13.88 -26.53
C LEU A 381 18.32 -12.99 -26.08
N PRO A 382 18.98 -12.28 -27.01
CA PRO A 382 19.96 -11.29 -26.62
C PRO A 382 19.26 -10.17 -25.82
N VAL A 383 19.91 -9.77 -24.72
CA VAL A 383 19.43 -8.68 -23.86
C VAL A 383 20.56 -7.68 -23.70
N ARG A 384 20.27 -6.41 -24.00
CA ARG A 384 21.20 -5.29 -23.90
C ARG A 384 20.71 -4.25 -22.89
N VAL A 385 21.65 -3.66 -22.16
CA VAL A 385 21.41 -2.52 -21.27
C VAL A 385 21.97 -1.29 -21.95
N GLU A 386 21.12 -0.32 -22.26
CA GLU A 386 21.48 0.92 -22.91
C GLU A 386 21.50 2.06 -21.90
N ARG A 387 22.62 2.79 -21.85
CA ARG A 387 22.76 3.98 -21.01
C ARG A 387 22.20 5.19 -21.76
N SER A 388 21.19 5.84 -21.19
CA SER A 388 20.47 6.96 -21.80
C SER A 388 20.39 8.13 -20.81
N LEU A 389 20.61 9.36 -21.30
CA LEU A 389 20.41 10.57 -20.51
C LEU A 389 19.06 11.20 -20.91
N ARG A 390 18.12 11.27 -19.98
CA ARG A 390 16.80 11.90 -20.20
C ARG A 390 16.53 12.90 -19.09
N ASP A 391 16.22 14.15 -19.47
CA ASP A 391 15.93 15.24 -18.53
C ASP A 391 17.04 15.46 -17.48
N GLY A 392 18.31 15.33 -17.91
CA GLY A 392 19.49 15.44 -17.04
C GLY A 392 19.68 14.28 -16.07
N ARG A 393 18.83 13.24 -16.13
CA ARG A 393 18.96 12.02 -15.34
C ARG A 393 19.51 10.89 -16.18
N LEU A 394 20.43 10.14 -15.59
CA LEU A 394 20.99 8.96 -16.19
C LEU A 394 20.07 7.76 -15.93
N LEU A 395 19.66 7.08 -17.00
CA LEU A 395 18.82 5.90 -16.97
C LEU A 395 19.50 4.75 -17.71
N TYR A 396 19.23 3.53 -17.27
CA TYR A 396 19.68 2.29 -17.87
C TYR A 396 18.45 1.55 -18.40
N ARG A 397 18.29 1.49 -19.71
CA ARG A 397 17.14 0.86 -20.37
C ARG A 397 17.48 -0.58 -20.74
N VAL A 398 16.57 -1.50 -20.43
CA VAL A 398 16.77 -2.93 -20.74
C VAL A 398 15.95 -3.28 -21.96
N HIS A 399 16.62 -3.77 -23.01
CA HIS A 399 16.03 -4.15 -24.29
C HIS A 399 16.26 -5.64 -24.56
N VAL A 400 15.21 -6.35 -24.95
CA VAL A 400 15.24 -7.76 -25.35
C VAL A 400 15.07 -7.84 -26.86
N GLY A 401 16.02 -8.44 -27.56
CA GLY A 401 15.99 -8.57 -29.03
C GLY A 401 17.38 -8.67 -29.66
N PRO A 402 17.48 -8.74 -31.01
CA PRO A 402 16.39 -8.48 -31.95
C PRO A 402 15.28 -9.54 -31.88
N VAL A 403 14.05 -9.07 -31.90
CA VAL A 403 12.81 -9.85 -31.91
C VAL A 403 12.57 -10.31 -33.35
N PRO A 404 12.70 -11.62 -33.66
CA PRO A 404 12.35 -12.10 -34.99
C PRO A 404 10.84 -11.93 -35.19
N PRO A 405 10.39 -11.55 -36.40
CA PRO A 405 8.97 -11.30 -36.68
C PRO A 405 8.06 -12.52 -36.52
N GLN A 406 8.61 -13.71 -36.24
CA GLN A 406 7.87 -14.96 -36.11
C GLN A 406 8.33 -15.70 -34.83
N GLY A 407 7.42 -15.96 -33.87
CA GLY A 407 7.64 -16.96 -32.81
C GLY A 407 7.67 -16.50 -31.34
N LEU A 408 7.38 -15.24 -31.02
CA LEU A 408 7.46 -14.72 -29.65
C LEU A 408 6.29 -14.96 -28.67
N PRO A 409 5.02 -15.20 -29.09
CA PRO A 409 3.89 -15.24 -28.16
C PRO A 409 4.02 -16.29 -27.05
N GLY A 410 4.56 -17.48 -27.36
CA GLY A 410 4.64 -18.57 -26.40
C GLY A 410 5.80 -18.45 -25.41
N ARG A 411 6.94 -17.90 -25.83
CA ARG A 411 8.17 -17.92 -25.02
C ARG A 411 8.23 -16.81 -23.98
N LEU A 412 7.75 -15.61 -24.29
CA LEU A 412 7.70 -14.50 -23.33
C LEU A 412 6.62 -14.70 -22.26
N THR A 413 5.46 -15.21 -22.65
CA THR A 413 4.31 -15.38 -21.75
C THR A 413 4.59 -16.45 -20.68
N SER A 414 5.17 -17.59 -21.08
CA SER A 414 5.62 -18.62 -20.13
C SER A 414 6.84 -18.22 -19.31
N ALA A 415 7.73 -17.40 -19.85
CA ALA A 415 8.91 -16.87 -19.14
C ALA A 415 8.54 -15.85 -18.05
N LEU A 416 7.52 -15.03 -18.30
CA LEU A 416 7.10 -13.95 -17.40
C LEU A 416 5.98 -14.35 -16.43
N GLY A 417 5.50 -15.59 -16.49
CA GLY A 417 4.51 -16.14 -15.55
C GLY A 417 3.13 -15.49 -15.66
N ILE A 418 2.70 -15.13 -16.87
CA ILE A 418 1.37 -14.54 -17.11
C ILE A 418 0.47 -15.64 -17.66
N ASP A 419 -0.12 -16.44 -16.78
CA ASP A 419 -1.12 -17.45 -17.13
C ASP A 419 -2.52 -16.82 -17.03
N ASP A 420 -3.16 -16.64 -18.19
CA ASP A 420 -4.59 -16.45 -18.48
C ASP A 420 -4.88 -15.21 -19.35
N VAL A 421 -5.22 -15.44 -20.63
CA VAL A 421 -5.55 -14.40 -21.63
C VAL A 421 -6.92 -14.63 -22.27
N ASP A 422 -7.75 -15.55 -21.78
CA ASP A 422 -9.05 -15.84 -22.40
C ASP A 422 -10.20 -14.92 -21.92
N GLY A 423 -9.89 -13.82 -21.21
CA GLY A 423 -10.88 -12.87 -20.71
C GLY A 423 -10.71 -11.39 -21.07
N MET A 424 -9.62 -10.98 -21.75
CA MET A 424 -9.33 -9.55 -21.98
C MET A 424 -8.83 -9.25 -23.39
N PHE A 425 -9.75 -9.28 -24.35
CA PHE A 425 -9.59 -8.50 -25.58
C PHE A 425 -10.76 -7.53 -25.73
N GLU A 426 -10.62 -6.37 -25.07
CA GLU A 426 -11.01 -5.06 -25.58
C GLU A 426 -10.49 -4.01 -24.60
N ARG A 427 -9.59 -3.13 -25.09
CA ARG A 427 -9.05 -1.87 -24.51
C ARG A 427 -7.53 -1.80 -24.56
N THR A 428 -6.99 -1.88 -25.77
CA THR A 428 -6.02 -0.83 -26.15
C THR A 428 -6.72 0.51 -25.94
N GLY A 429 -6.06 1.48 -25.30
CA GLY A 429 -6.57 2.84 -25.12
C GLY A 429 -6.80 3.52 -26.48
N THR A 430 -7.91 3.19 -27.13
CA THR A 430 -8.40 3.88 -28.31
C THR A 430 -8.95 5.20 -27.81
N ALA A 431 -8.35 6.31 -28.25
CA ALA A 431 -9.07 7.58 -28.26
C ALA A 431 -10.44 7.29 -28.89
N THR A 432 -11.53 7.66 -28.21
CA THR A 432 -12.84 7.62 -28.85
C THR A 432 -12.74 8.56 -30.04
N ALA A 433 -12.73 7.99 -31.25
CA ALA A 433 -12.38 8.68 -32.49
C ALA A 433 -13.52 9.62 -32.96
N THR A 434 -13.96 10.51 -32.09
CA THR A 434 -14.87 11.60 -32.45
C THR A 434 -14.06 12.59 -33.28
N ALA A 435 -14.49 12.92 -34.50
CA ALA A 435 -13.84 13.96 -35.31
C ALA A 435 -13.68 15.26 -34.49
N PRO A 436 -12.61 16.05 -34.66
CA PRO A 436 -12.45 17.29 -33.89
C PRO A 436 -13.68 18.18 -34.08
N GLN A 437 -14.24 18.68 -32.99
CA GLN A 437 -15.47 19.48 -33.02
C GLN A 437 -15.24 20.86 -32.44
N VAL A 438 -15.89 21.86 -33.03
CA VAL A 438 -15.92 23.21 -32.48
C VAL A 438 -16.94 23.22 -31.34
N VAL A 439 -16.50 23.55 -30.13
CA VAL A 439 -17.32 23.63 -28.92
C VAL A 439 -17.26 25.05 -28.39
N VAL A 440 -18.40 25.60 -27.96
CA VAL A 440 -18.46 26.90 -27.29
C VAL A 440 -18.64 26.65 -25.79
N ASP A 441 -17.70 27.13 -24.99
CA ASP A 441 -17.70 26.97 -23.53
C ASP A 441 -17.41 28.34 -22.88
N ASP A 442 -18.24 28.74 -21.91
CA ASP A 442 -18.19 30.06 -21.26
C ASP A 442 -18.08 31.28 -22.21
N GLY A 443 -18.71 31.19 -23.39
CA GLY A 443 -18.70 32.25 -24.40
C GLY A 443 -17.42 32.35 -25.22
N ALA A 444 -16.49 31.39 -25.07
CA ALA A 444 -15.31 31.24 -25.89
C ALA A 444 -15.40 30.00 -26.78
N THR A 445 -14.83 30.09 -27.98
CA THR A 445 -14.81 28.96 -28.93
C THR A 445 -13.55 28.13 -28.75
N TYR A 446 -13.70 26.81 -28.70
CA TYR A 446 -12.62 25.82 -28.61
C TYR A 446 -12.75 24.81 -29.73
N VAL A 447 -11.65 24.19 -30.14
CA VAL A 447 -11.68 22.96 -30.93
C VAL A 447 -11.32 21.80 -30.01
N GLU A 448 -12.29 20.93 -29.75
CA GLU A 448 -12.10 19.72 -28.97
C GLU A 448 -11.42 18.66 -29.85
N ALA A 449 -10.21 18.27 -29.48
CA ALA A 449 -9.34 17.44 -30.33
C ALA A 449 -9.58 15.94 -30.13
N ALA A 450 -9.63 15.51 -28.86
CA ALA A 450 -9.83 14.12 -28.45
C ALA A 450 -10.07 13.98 -26.94
N GLU A 451 -10.59 12.81 -26.55
CA GLU A 451 -10.72 12.33 -25.18
C GLU A 451 -9.88 11.07 -24.97
N PHE A 452 -9.21 10.99 -23.82
CA PHE A 452 -8.31 9.88 -23.47
C PHE A 452 -8.61 9.35 -22.07
N ALA A 453 -8.51 8.03 -21.89
CA ALA A 453 -8.56 7.41 -20.55
C ALA A 453 -7.27 7.64 -19.75
N GLU A 454 -6.15 7.89 -20.44
CA GLU A 454 -4.82 8.03 -19.83
C GLU A 454 -4.27 9.45 -19.96
N TYR A 455 -3.75 9.99 -18.85
CA TYR A 455 -3.20 11.34 -18.78
C TYR A 455 -1.98 11.52 -19.69
N ALA A 456 -1.07 10.54 -19.71
CA ALA A 456 0.19 10.65 -20.45
C ALA A 456 -0.02 10.82 -21.96
N ILE A 457 -1.01 10.12 -22.53
CA ILE A 457 -1.37 10.22 -23.95
C ILE A 457 -1.99 11.59 -24.23
N ALA A 458 -2.90 12.05 -23.36
CA ALA A 458 -3.53 13.36 -23.49
C ALA A 458 -2.51 14.51 -23.41
N GLU A 459 -1.51 14.39 -22.53
CA GLU A 459 -0.44 15.37 -22.36
C GLU A 459 0.51 15.43 -23.58
N GLU A 460 0.82 14.28 -24.19
CA GLU A 460 1.61 14.21 -25.42
C GLU A 460 0.90 14.93 -26.57
N LEU A 461 -0.37 14.62 -26.82
CA LEU A 461 -1.16 15.31 -27.84
C LEU A 461 -1.21 16.82 -27.54
N ALA A 462 -1.46 17.21 -26.29
CA ALA A 462 -1.53 18.61 -25.90
C ALA A 462 -0.20 19.35 -26.14
N ARG A 463 0.95 18.68 -25.99
CA ARG A 463 2.27 19.27 -26.28
C ARG A 463 2.48 19.50 -27.77
N ARG A 464 2.10 18.52 -28.60
CA ARG A 464 2.20 18.61 -30.06
C ARG A 464 1.30 19.68 -30.63
N LEU A 465 0.05 19.73 -30.17
CA LEU A 465 -0.91 20.78 -30.55
C LEU A 465 -0.39 22.17 -30.20
N ARG A 466 0.18 22.37 -29.00
CA ARG A 466 0.85 23.63 -28.63
C ARG A 466 1.99 23.98 -29.58
N SER A 467 2.84 23.02 -29.93
CA SER A 467 4.01 23.25 -30.78
C SER A 467 3.66 23.57 -32.23
N ARG A 468 2.62 22.93 -32.78
CA ARG A 468 2.28 23.03 -34.21
C ARG A 468 1.30 24.16 -34.51
N THR A 469 0.27 24.30 -33.68
CA THR A 469 -0.79 25.29 -33.93
C THR A 469 -0.45 26.67 -33.38
N GLY A 470 0.49 26.77 -32.42
CA GLY A 470 0.81 28.01 -31.72
C GLY A 470 -0.31 28.55 -30.83
N HIS A 471 -1.45 27.84 -30.74
CA HIS A 471 -2.59 28.23 -29.92
C HIS A 471 -2.48 27.67 -28.49
N PRO A 472 -3.16 28.31 -27.51
CA PRO A 472 -3.28 27.74 -26.17
C PRO A 472 -4.02 26.39 -26.24
N VAL A 473 -3.55 25.43 -25.46
CA VAL A 473 -4.16 24.10 -25.35
C VAL A 473 -4.49 23.83 -23.89
N GLU A 474 -5.75 23.52 -23.64
CA GLU A 474 -6.28 23.14 -22.34
C GLU A 474 -6.37 21.61 -22.23
N LEU A 475 -5.90 21.09 -21.11
CA LEU A 475 -6.02 19.68 -20.74
C LEU A 475 -6.87 19.60 -19.47
N ALA A 476 -8.10 19.14 -19.61
CA ALA A 476 -9.07 19.08 -18.52
C ALA A 476 -9.35 17.62 -18.12
N LYS A 477 -9.36 17.35 -16.81
CA LYS A 477 -9.82 16.07 -16.27
C LYS A 477 -11.33 16.13 -16.05
N VAL A 478 -12.08 15.37 -16.83
CA VAL A 478 -13.54 15.25 -16.75
C VAL A 478 -13.88 13.99 -15.96
N SER A 479 -14.40 14.18 -14.75
CA SER A 479 -14.93 13.09 -13.93
C SER A 479 -16.42 12.96 -14.18
N LEU A 480 -16.83 11.93 -14.90
CA LEU A 480 -18.24 11.55 -15.02
C LEU A 480 -18.57 10.69 -13.80
N GLY A 481 -19.45 11.16 -12.91
CA GLY A 481 -19.71 10.54 -11.61
C GLY A 481 -19.84 9.01 -11.66
N GLY A 482 -18.89 8.31 -11.05
CA GLY A 482 -18.82 6.83 -11.01
C GLY A 482 -18.04 6.16 -12.15
N SER A 483 -17.56 6.90 -13.14
CA SER A 483 -16.74 6.41 -14.25
C SER A 483 -15.26 6.78 -14.08
N PRO A 484 -14.33 6.02 -14.68
CA PRO A 484 -12.92 6.40 -14.71
C PRO A 484 -12.75 7.80 -15.30
N SER A 485 -11.79 8.55 -14.77
CA SER A 485 -11.53 9.92 -15.22
C SER A 485 -11.10 9.93 -16.68
N VAL A 486 -11.72 10.80 -17.48
CA VAL A 486 -11.36 11.03 -18.88
C VAL A 486 -10.62 12.35 -18.98
N TYR A 487 -9.59 12.41 -19.82
CA TYR A 487 -8.80 13.59 -20.08
C TYR A 487 -9.16 14.17 -21.44
N ARG A 488 -9.60 15.42 -21.46
CA ARG A 488 -10.07 16.11 -22.67
C ARG A 488 -9.06 17.16 -23.08
N VAL A 489 -8.70 17.16 -24.37
CA VAL A 489 -7.74 18.10 -24.95
C VAL A 489 -8.47 19.09 -25.85
N ARG A 490 -8.35 20.40 -25.56
CA ARG A 490 -9.01 21.48 -26.30
C ARG A 490 -8.01 22.53 -26.76
N VAL A 491 -8.17 23.04 -27.96
CA VAL A 491 -7.38 24.15 -28.51
C VAL A 491 -8.22 25.43 -28.49
N GLY A 492 -7.80 26.43 -27.71
CA GLY A 492 -8.52 27.69 -27.51
C GLY A 492 -8.22 28.37 -26.18
N PRO A 493 -8.85 29.51 -25.87
CA PRO A 493 -9.97 30.12 -26.58
C PRO A 493 -9.60 30.73 -27.94
N LEU A 494 -10.49 30.60 -28.92
CA LEU A 494 -10.37 31.14 -30.28
C LEU A 494 -11.50 32.16 -30.51
N PRO A 495 -11.21 33.39 -30.97
CA PRO A 495 -12.25 34.38 -31.28
C PRO A 495 -13.12 33.96 -32.46
N ASP A 496 -12.51 33.32 -33.48
CA ASP A 496 -13.18 32.62 -34.58
C ASP A 496 -12.37 31.34 -34.84
N ALA A 497 -12.99 30.16 -34.80
CA ALA A 497 -12.28 28.91 -35.08
C ALA A 497 -11.98 28.79 -36.58
N PRO A 498 -10.71 28.90 -37.04
CA PRO A 498 -10.41 28.81 -38.45
C PRO A 498 -10.74 27.39 -38.94
N PRO A 499 -11.45 27.21 -40.07
CA PRO A 499 -11.71 25.87 -40.61
C PRO A 499 -10.40 25.10 -40.88
N ASP A 500 -9.31 25.81 -41.20
CA ASP A 500 -7.98 25.24 -41.41
C ASP A 500 -7.40 24.61 -40.13
N LEU A 501 -7.74 25.15 -38.95
CA LEU A 501 -7.26 24.63 -37.67
C LEU A 501 -7.91 23.29 -37.32
N VAL A 502 -9.19 23.11 -37.66
CA VAL A 502 -9.90 21.83 -37.48
C VAL A 502 -9.26 20.74 -38.35
N ALA A 503 -8.93 21.07 -39.60
CA ALA A 503 -8.24 20.17 -40.52
C ALA A 503 -6.81 19.84 -40.04
N GLU A 504 -6.07 20.84 -39.53
CA GLU A 504 -4.73 20.64 -38.98
C GLU A 504 -4.74 19.75 -37.73
N ILE A 505 -5.67 19.97 -36.80
CA ILE A 505 -5.83 19.11 -35.60
C ILE A 505 -6.18 17.67 -36.00
N ALA A 506 -7.04 17.49 -37.00
CA ALA A 506 -7.36 16.17 -37.53
C ALA A 506 -6.12 15.48 -38.14
N GLN A 507 -5.27 16.22 -38.86
CA GLN A 507 -4.04 15.71 -39.46
C GLN A 507 -3.00 15.33 -38.39
N ILE A 508 -2.85 16.15 -37.33
CA ILE A 508 -1.95 15.87 -36.21
C ILE A 508 -2.38 14.58 -35.48
N ARG A 509 -3.70 14.39 -35.31
CA ARG A 509 -4.24 13.18 -34.70
C ARG A 509 -4.06 11.93 -35.57
N ALA A 510 -4.19 12.06 -36.89
CA ALA A 510 -4.06 10.95 -37.83
C ALA A 510 -2.62 10.48 -38.06
N SER A 511 -1.62 11.28 -37.63
CA SER A 511 -0.20 10.89 -37.66
C SER A 511 0.22 9.99 -36.49
N ASP A 512 -0.70 9.72 -35.55
CA ASP A 512 -0.60 8.73 -34.47
C ASP A 512 -1.47 7.51 -34.79
#